data_AF-A0A424Z0B2-F1
#
_entry.id   AF-A0A424Z0B2-F1
#
_cell.length_a   1.000
_cell.length_b   1.000
_cell.length_c   1.000
_cell.angle_alpha   90.00
_cell.angle_beta   90.00
_cell.angle_gamma   90.00
#
_symmetry.space_group_name_H-M   'P 1'
#
loop_
_entity.id
_entity.type
_entity.pdbx_description
1 polymer ?
#
loop_
_entity_poly.entity_id
_entity_poly.type
_entity_poly.pdbx_seq_one_letter_code
_entity_poly.pdbx_strand_id
1 'polypeptide(L)'
;MLIIGHDLLQDLDFHFFQENEIIQEDRIYCVFYDEKSISYLKAKHAQFAILVQNKDEIFLSNALQAKFLIFQDPKLAQFASKVAEFYIFDSKILMLVNTLQNLEKFYKLKVDGIILKTKIHNLPKLYP
;
A
#
# COMPACT_ATOMS: atom_id res chain seq x y z
N MET A 1 2.19 8.48 12.46
CA MET A 1 2.75 7.56 11.47
C MET A 1 2.25 6.16 11.78
N LEU A 2 1.69 5.45 10.81
CA LEU A 2 1.33 4.03 10.90
C LEU A 2 2.61 3.18 10.82
N ILE A 3 2.74 2.17 11.66
CA ILE A 3 3.86 1.23 11.66
C ILE A 3 3.28 -0.17 11.61
N ILE A 4 3.46 -0.86 10.47
CA ILE A 4 2.97 -2.22 10.26
C ILE A 4 4.16 -3.18 10.27
N GLY A 5 4.10 -4.16 11.18
CA GLY A 5 5.08 -5.22 11.34
C GLY A 5 5.92 -5.18 12.60
N HIS A 6 5.53 -4.40 13.60
CA HIS A 6 6.17 -4.41 14.91
C HIS A 6 5.43 -5.35 15.85
N ASP A 7 6.12 -6.28 16.53
CA ASP A 7 5.48 -7.35 17.31
C ASP A 7 4.57 -6.88 18.46
N LEU A 8 4.81 -5.68 18.99
CA LEU A 8 3.98 -5.06 20.03
C LEU A 8 2.79 -4.25 19.50
N LEU A 9 2.64 -4.11 18.19
CA LEU A 9 1.53 -3.36 17.57
C LEU A 9 0.53 -4.34 16.95
N GLN A 10 -0.75 -3.96 16.96
CA GLN A 10 -1.75 -4.71 16.22
C GLN A 10 -1.49 -4.52 14.72
N ASP A 11 -1.24 -5.63 14.04
CA ASP A 11 -1.03 -5.64 12.60
C ASP A 11 -2.37 -5.78 11.85
N LEU A 12 -2.40 -5.22 10.64
CA LEU A 12 -3.44 -5.50 9.65
C LEU A 12 -2.99 -6.67 8.78
N ASP A 13 -3.93 -7.48 8.28
CA ASP A 13 -3.62 -8.63 7.41
C ASP A 13 -3.48 -8.19 5.95
N PHE A 14 -2.25 -8.16 5.43
CA PHE A 14 -1.97 -7.83 4.03
C PHE A 14 -1.58 -9.07 3.24
N HIS A 15 -2.25 -9.27 2.11
CA HIS A 15 -2.03 -10.40 1.21
C HIS A 15 -1.91 -9.94 -0.22
N PHE A 16 -0.86 -10.35 -0.92
CA PHE A 16 -0.78 -10.12 -2.35
C PHE A 16 -1.79 -11.02 -3.08
N PHE A 17 -2.71 -10.39 -3.82
CA PHE A 17 -3.83 -11.06 -4.45
C PHE A 17 -3.37 -12.08 -5.48
N GLN A 18 -4.08 -13.21 -5.50
CA GLN A 18 -3.93 -14.27 -6.50
C GLN A 18 -5.30 -14.50 -7.14
N GLU A 19 -5.34 -14.63 -8.46
CA GLU A 19 -6.59 -14.65 -9.27
C GLU A 19 -7.63 -15.70 -8.81
N ASN A 20 -7.19 -16.77 -8.15
CA ASN A 20 -8.04 -17.87 -7.68
C ASN A 20 -8.22 -17.90 -6.15
N GLU A 21 -7.85 -16.84 -5.42
CA GLU A 21 -8.02 -16.77 -3.97
C GLU A 21 -9.47 -16.45 -3.57
N ILE A 22 -9.94 -17.07 -2.49
CA ILE A 22 -11.23 -16.73 -1.86
C ILE A 22 -11.06 -15.44 -1.05
N ILE A 23 -11.90 -14.44 -1.33
CA ILE A 23 -11.88 -13.15 -0.64
C ILE A 23 -12.31 -13.27 0.83
N GLN A 24 -11.53 -12.67 1.73
CA GLN A 24 -11.80 -12.58 3.17
C GLN A 24 -12.08 -11.13 3.56
N GLU A 25 -13.04 -10.89 4.46
CA GLU A 25 -13.53 -9.54 4.81
C GLU A 25 -12.48 -8.68 5.55
N ASP A 26 -11.71 -9.26 6.48
CA ASP A 26 -10.75 -8.55 7.31
C ASP A 26 -9.34 -8.42 6.69
N ARG A 27 -9.20 -8.80 5.41
CA ARG A 27 -7.94 -8.83 4.69
C ARG A 27 -7.82 -7.65 3.72
N ILE A 28 -6.62 -7.10 3.63
CA ILE A 28 -6.27 -6.09 2.63
C ILE A 28 -5.50 -6.75 1.50
N TYR A 29 -6.10 -6.74 0.31
CA TYR A 29 -5.51 -7.33 -0.88
C TYR A 29 -4.56 -6.35 -1.58
N CYS A 30 -3.28 -6.66 -1.56
CA CYS A 30 -2.24 -5.95 -2.29
C CYS A 30 -2.23 -6.39 -3.76
N VAL A 31 -2.20 -5.43 -4.69
CA VAL A 31 -2.08 -5.68 -6.13
C VAL A 31 -1.11 -4.67 -6.76
N PHE A 32 -0.54 -5.01 -7.91
CA PHE A 32 -0.09 -3.97 -8.83
C PHE A 32 -1.31 -3.33 -9.50
N TYR A 33 -1.15 -2.14 -10.09
CA TYR A 33 -2.23 -1.56 -10.86
C TYR A 33 -2.59 -2.48 -12.06
N ASP A 34 -3.73 -3.17 -11.93
CA ASP A 34 -4.32 -4.03 -12.95
C ASP A 34 -5.84 -3.91 -12.84
N GLU A 35 -6.46 -3.38 -13.90
CA GLU A 35 -7.89 -3.06 -13.88
C GLU A 35 -8.77 -4.30 -13.66
N LYS A 36 -8.35 -5.47 -14.14
CA LYS A 36 -9.09 -6.72 -13.96
C LYS A 36 -9.12 -7.13 -12.49
N SER A 37 -7.95 -7.20 -11.85
CA SER A 37 -7.82 -7.56 -10.44
C SER A 37 -8.54 -6.56 -9.54
N ILE A 38 -8.37 -5.25 -9.80
CA ILE A 38 -9.02 -4.20 -9.03
C ILE A 38 -10.54 -4.28 -9.18
N SER A 39 -11.05 -4.46 -10.41
CA SER A 39 -12.50 -4.58 -10.65
C SER A 39 -13.09 -5.78 -9.93
N TYR A 40 -12.39 -6.91 -9.93
CA TYR A 40 -12.79 -8.11 -9.20
C TYR A 40 -12.88 -7.85 -7.68
N LEU A 41 -11.83 -7.27 -7.09
CA LEU A 41 -11.79 -6.94 -5.65
C LEU A 41 -12.91 -5.97 -5.27
N LYS A 42 -13.15 -4.95 -6.09
CA LYS A 42 -14.25 -3.99 -5.89
C LYS A 42 -15.63 -4.65 -5.96
N ALA A 43 -15.86 -5.54 -6.92
CA ALA A 43 -17.11 -6.29 -7.04
C ALA A 43 -17.38 -7.22 -5.84
N LYS A 44 -16.32 -7.59 -5.11
CA LYS A 44 -16.39 -8.37 -3.87
C LYS A 44 -16.40 -7.51 -2.60
N HIS A 45 -16.45 -6.18 -2.73
CA HIS A 45 -16.34 -5.23 -1.62
C HIS A 45 -15.07 -5.45 -0.76
N ALA A 46 -14.01 -6.01 -1.36
CA ALA A 46 -12.77 -6.28 -0.67
C ALA A 46 -11.98 -4.99 -0.44
N GLN A 47 -11.31 -4.89 0.70
CA GLN A 47 -10.32 -3.83 0.91
C GLN A 47 -9.07 -4.17 0.12
N PHE A 48 -8.49 -3.18 -0.55
CA PHE A 48 -7.29 -3.40 -1.35
C PHE A 48 -6.28 -2.26 -1.22
N ALA A 49 -5.04 -2.57 -1.54
CA ALA A 49 -3.91 -1.67 -1.57
C ALA A 49 -3.19 -1.81 -2.93
N ILE A 50 -2.68 -0.70 -3.46
CA ILE A 50 -1.96 -0.70 -4.74
C ILE A 50 -0.47 -0.49 -4.48
N LEU A 51 0.35 -1.40 -5.01
CA LEU A 51 1.79 -1.23 -5.14
C LEU A 51 2.06 -0.32 -6.33
N VAL A 52 2.29 0.96 -6.04
CA VAL A 52 2.38 2.02 -7.03
C VAL A 52 3.73 2.01 -7.73
N GLN A 53 3.71 2.05 -9.07
CA GLN A 53 4.90 2.02 -9.93
C GLN A 53 5.18 3.33 -10.64
N ASN A 54 4.18 4.22 -10.79
CA ASN A 54 4.34 5.51 -11.44
C ASN A 54 3.40 6.57 -10.84
N LYS A 55 3.46 7.81 -11.34
CA LYS A 55 2.69 8.92 -10.79
C LYS A 55 1.20 8.87 -11.15
N ASP A 56 0.83 8.35 -12.31
CA ASP A 56 -0.56 8.30 -12.74
C ASP A 56 -1.36 7.34 -11.85
N GLU A 57 -0.75 6.21 -11.52
CA GLU A 57 -1.29 5.24 -10.57
C GLU A 57 -1.60 5.86 -9.20
N ILE A 58 -0.92 6.92 -8.75
CA ILE A 58 -1.22 7.59 -7.47
C ILE A 58 -2.63 8.17 -7.47
N PHE A 59 -2.96 8.92 -8.51
CA PHE A 59 -4.27 9.57 -8.65
C PHE A 59 -5.37 8.54 -8.86
N LEU A 60 -5.11 7.58 -9.76
CA LEU A 60 -6.07 6.52 -10.08
C LEU A 60 -6.35 5.64 -8.85
N SER A 61 -5.33 5.27 -8.09
CA SER A 61 -5.49 4.43 -6.89
C SER A 61 -6.40 5.07 -5.86
N ASN A 62 -6.22 6.36 -5.58
CA ASN A 62 -7.11 7.08 -4.66
C ASN A 62 -8.53 7.18 -5.21
N ALA A 63 -8.70 7.55 -6.48
CA ALA A 63 -10.02 7.62 -7.13
C ALA A 63 -10.74 6.25 -7.15
N LEU A 64 -9.99 5.16 -7.24
CA LEU A 64 -10.50 3.80 -7.17
C LEU A 64 -10.86 3.34 -5.75
N GLN A 65 -10.58 4.17 -4.73
CA GLN A 65 -10.78 3.92 -3.30
C GLN A 65 -9.86 2.84 -2.73
N ALA A 66 -8.62 2.75 -3.24
CA ALA A 66 -7.60 1.92 -2.60
C ALA A 66 -7.40 2.41 -1.16
N LYS A 67 -7.40 1.50 -0.18
CA LYS A 67 -7.23 1.86 1.23
C LYS A 67 -5.80 2.34 1.52
N PHE A 68 -4.82 1.74 0.84
CA PHE A 68 -3.40 2.09 0.95
C PHE A 68 -2.76 2.18 -0.43
N LEU A 69 -1.86 3.15 -0.60
CA LEU A 69 -0.89 3.18 -1.69
C LEU A 69 0.48 2.82 -1.09
N ILE A 70 1.11 1.78 -1.62
CA ILE A 70 2.35 1.22 -1.10
C ILE A 70 3.48 1.50 -2.09
N PHE A 71 4.59 2.07 -1.60
CA PHE A 71 5.70 2.55 -2.43
C PHE A 71 7.02 1.88 -2.09
N GLN A 72 7.83 1.61 -3.13
CA GLN A 72 9.24 1.22 -2.98
C GLN A 72 10.21 2.34 -3.30
N ASP A 73 9.83 3.26 -4.17
CA ASP A 73 10.63 4.44 -4.50
C ASP A 73 10.28 5.59 -3.53
N PRO A 74 11.24 6.05 -2.70
CA PRO A 74 11.04 7.20 -1.82
C PRO A 74 10.62 8.49 -2.56
N LYS A 75 11.04 8.67 -3.82
CA LYS A 75 10.68 9.86 -4.61
C LYS A 75 9.21 9.83 -5.01
N LEU A 76 8.70 8.66 -5.42
CA LEU A 76 7.27 8.49 -5.68
C LEU A 76 6.45 8.66 -4.39
N ALA A 77 6.90 8.06 -3.28
CA ALA A 77 6.22 8.20 -1.99
C ALA A 77 6.14 9.67 -1.52
N GLN A 78 7.23 10.42 -1.67
CA GLN A 78 7.26 11.85 -1.32
C GLN A 78 6.35 12.69 -2.23
N PHE A 79 6.30 12.38 -3.53
CA PHE A 79 5.35 13.02 -4.43
C PHE A 79 3.91 12.68 -4.05
N ALA A 80 3.61 11.41 -3.77
CA ALA A 80 2.29 10.95 -3.35
C ALA A 80 1.82 11.63 -2.07
N SER A 81 2.70 11.79 -1.08
CA SER A 81 2.41 12.53 0.16
C SER A 81 1.95 13.97 -0.10
N LYS A 82 2.65 14.71 -0.97
CA LYS A 82 2.27 16.09 -1.33
C LYS A 82 0.92 16.15 -2.05
N VAL A 83 0.70 15.20 -2.96
CA VAL A 83 -0.56 15.08 -3.71
C VAL A 83 -1.71 14.75 -2.75
N ALA A 84 -1.50 13.80 -1.83
CA ALA A 84 -2.47 13.38 -0.84
C ALA A 84 -2.86 14.53 0.11
N GLU A 85 -1.90 15.35 0.54
CA GLU A 85 -2.15 16.55 1.35
C GLU A 85 -2.97 17.58 0.57
N PHE A 86 -2.61 17.85 -0.69
CA PHE A 86 -3.29 18.86 -1.50
C PHE A 86 -4.72 18.47 -1.90
N TYR A 87 -4.93 17.22 -2.31
CA TYR A 87 -6.23 16.71 -2.76
C TYR A 87 -7.04 16.04 -1.66
N ILE A 88 -6.52 15.98 -0.43
CA ILE A 88 -7.17 15.35 0.73
C ILE A 88 -7.54 13.89 0.41
N PHE A 89 -6.53 13.09 0.11
CA PHE A 89 -6.75 11.66 -0.20
C PHE A 89 -7.34 10.91 1.00
N ASP A 90 -8.29 10.03 0.72
CA ASP A 90 -8.80 9.06 1.69
C ASP A 90 -7.80 7.92 1.91
N SER A 91 -7.05 7.57 0.86
CA SER A 91 -6.01 6.54 0.92
C SER A 91 -4.83 6.95 1.79
N LYS A 92 -4.22 5.97 2.47
CA LYS A 92 -2.96 6.18 3.23
C LYS A 92 -1.73 5.85 2.40
N ILE A 93 -0.70 6.68 2.51
CA ILE A 93 0.58 6.56 1.82
C ILE A 93 1.55 5.77 2.70
N LEU A 94 1.91 4.55 2.28
CA LEU A 94 2.82 3.67 3.01
C LEU A 94 4.12 3.42 2.25
N MET A 95 5.24 3.50 2.95
CA MET A 95 6.53 3.07 2.43
C MET A 95 6.80 1.60 2.76
N LEU A 96 7.14 0.81 1.74
CA LEU A 96 7.54 -0.59 1.89
C LEU A 96 9.00 -0.67 2.34
N VAL A 97 9.27 -1.38 3.44
CA VAL A 97 10.59 -1.40 4.09
C VAL A 97 11.04 -2.81 4.44
N ASN A 98 12.35 -3.02 4.54
CA ASN A 98 12.90 -4.32 4.96
C ASN A 98 13.06 -4.42 6.49
N THR A 99 13.23 -3.29 7.18
CA THR A 99 13.46 -3.21 8.62
C THR A 99 12.79 -1.98 9.23
N LEU A 100 12.47 -2.06 10.52
CA LEU A 100 11.95 -0.94 11.32
C LEU A 100 13.08 -0.12 11.95
N GLN A 101 14.04 0.32 11.13
CA GLN A 101 15.18 1.13 11.58
C GLN A 101 15.24 2.45 10.80
N ASN A 102 15.86 3.47 11.41
CA ASN A 102 16.03 4.80 10.82
C ASN A 102 14.70 5.44 10.38
N LEU A 103 13.67 5.35 11.22
CA LEU A 103 12.30 5.80 10.91
C LEU A 103 12.21 7.29 10.56
N GLU A 104 13.12 8.11 11.09
CA GLU A 104 13.22 9.54 10.80
C GLU A 104 13.30 9.83 9.29
N LYS A 105 13.94 8.95 8.50
CA LYS A 105 14.04 9.14 7.05
C LYS A 105 12.68 9.08 6.37
N PHE A 106 11.74 8.28 6.89
CA PHE A 106 10.38 8.17 6.35
C PHE A 106 9.49 9.32 6.84
N TYR A 107 9.68 9.79 8.07
CA TYR A 107 9.08 11.05 8.53
C TYR A 107 9.43 12.23 7.61
N LYS A 108 10.69 12.32 7.15
CA LYS A 108 11.13 13.35 6.19
C LYS A 108 10.44 13.23 4.81
N LEU A 109 9.93 12.06 4.45
CA LEU A 109 9.10 11.87 3.24
C LEU A 109 7.65 12.28 3.46
N LYS A 110 7.23 12.56 4.71
CA LYS A 110 5.86 12.87 5.12
C LYS A 110 4.83 11.80 4.72
N VAL A 111 5.26 10.54 4.64
CA VAL A 111 4.34 9.41 4.42
C VAL A 111 3.47 9.16 5.65
N ASP A 112 2.27 8.61 5.46
CA ASP A 112 1.40 8.26 6.58
C ASP A 112 1.98 7.13 7.42
N GLY A 113 2.77 6.24 6.81
CA GLY A 113 3.33 5.09 7.51
C GLY A 113 4.36 4.28 6.75
N ILE A 114 4.77 3.18 7.37
CA ILE A 114 5.62 2.14 6.78
C ILE A 114 5.00 0.77 6.98
N ILE A 115 5.36 -0.16 6.10
CA ILE A 115 5.01 -1.58 6.20
C ILE A 115 6.26 -2.44 5.93
N LEU A 116 6.54 -3.38 6.84
CA LEU A 116 7.56 -4.40 6.60
C LEU A 116 7.15 -5.29 5.42
N LYS A 117 8.09 -5.58 4.51
CA LYS A 117 7.86 -6.53 3.39
C LYS A 117 7.36 -7.89 3.86
N THR A 118 7.85 -8.37 5.00
CA THR A 118 7.47 -9.66 5.58
C THR A 118 6.03 -9.72 6.04
N LYS A 119 5.33 -8.57 6.12
CA LYS A 119 3.92 -8.48 6.51
C LYS A 119 2.95 -8.46 5.33
N ILE A 120 3.46 -8.51 4.10
CA ILE A 120 2.64 -8.76 2.91
C ILE A 120 2.86 -10.22 2.51
N HIS A 121 1.87 -11.07 2.80
CA HIS A 121 1.92 -12.46 2.41
C HIS A 121 1.91 -12.60 0.88
N ASN A 122 2.65 -13.58 0.35
CA ASN A 122 2.78 -13.83 -1.09
C ASN A 122 3.30 -12.66 -1.94
N LEU A 123 3.97 -11.67 -1.33
CA LEU A 123 4.58 -10.55 -2.06
C LEU A 123 5.55 -11.08 -3.13
N PRO A 124 5.37 -10.73 -4.42
CA PRO A 124 6.27 -11.19 -5.48
C PRO A 124 7.69 -10.68 -5.25
N LYS A 125 8.68 -11.35 -5.84
CA LYS A 125 10.06 -10.84 -5.86
C LYS A 125 10.08 -9.54 -6.65
N LEU A 126 10.32 -8.45 -5.94
CA LEU A 126 10.47 -7.12 -6.50
C LEU A 126 11.93 -7.02 -6.95
N TYR A 127 12.15 -6.94 -8.27
CA TYR A 127 13.48 -6.71 -8.82
C TYR A 127 13.85 -5.23 -8.65
N PRO A 128 15.12 -4.93 -8.30
CA PRO A 128 15.60 -3.56 -8.13
C PRO A 128 15.62 -2.76 -9.42
#